data_AF-A0A352FKE9-F1
#
_entry.id   AF-A0A352FKE9-F1
#
_cell.length_a   1.000
_cell.length_b   1.000
_cell.length_c   1.000
_cell.angle_alpha   90.00
_cell.angle_beta   90.00
_cell.angle_gamma   90.00
#
_symmetry.space_group_name_H-M   'P 1'
#
loop_
_entity.id
_entity.type
_entity.pdbx_description
1 polymer ?
#
loop_
_entity_poly.entity_id
_entity_poly.type
_entity_poly.pdbx_seq_one_letter_code
_entity_poly.pdbx_strand_id
1 'polypeptide(L)'
;ALAGDRILPFIHLRFTITAMSQALPLPPPGFDALSVDEQIDYVQSLWDHIAARPEQVPVPDWHREILVERLATHHANKDQGKNWEEFEKDLTKELSERTT
;
A
#
# COMPACT_ATOMS: atom_id res chain seq x y z
N ALA A 1 -12.47 12.98 28.03
CA ALA A 1 -13.38 11.99 27.41
C ALA A 1 -12.87 11.74 26.00
N LEU A 2 -12.82 10.47 25.60
CA LEU A 2 -11.91 9.88 24.63
C LEU A 2 -12.16 10.36 23.17
N ALA A 3 -11.18 11.04 22.58
CA ALA A 3 -11.00 11.10 21.13
C ALA A 3 -9.56 10.64 20.85
N GLY A 4 -9.34 9.34 21.04
CA GLY A 4 -8.09 8.70 20.69
C GLY A 4 -8.12 8.40 19.20
N ASP A 5 -7.17 8.96 18.47
CA ASP A 5 -6.78 8.57 17.12
C ASP A 5 -6.63 7.05 17.06
N ARG A 6 -7.69 6.38 16.60
CA ARG A 6 -7.62 4.99 16.20
C ARG A 6 -7.16 4.98 14.75
N ILE A 7 -5.86 5.20 14.56
CA ILE A 7 -5.17 4.47 13.49
C ILE A 7 -5.45 3.01 13.84
N LEU A 8 -6.42 2.40 13.16
CA LEU A 8 -6.76 1.01 13.39
C LEU A 8 -5.48 0.21 13.18
N PRO A 9 -4.94 -0.44 14.23
CA PRO A 9 -3.75 -1.23 14.09
C PRO A 9 -4.09 -2.31 13.06
N PHE A 10 -3.26 -2.44 12.05
CA PHE A 10 -3.33 -3.48 11.03
C PHE A 10 -3.05 -4.84 11.69
N ILE A 11 -3.94 -5.29 12.58
CA ILE A 11 -3.71 -6.39 13.51
C ILE A 11 -4.98 -7.26 13.52
N HIS A 12 -4.86 -8.35 12.74
CA HIS A 12 -5.58 -9.63 12.83
C HIS A 12 -7.02 -9.71 12.33
N LEU A 13 -7.21 -9.68 11.00
CA LEU A 13 -8.31 -10.42 10.38
C LEU A 13 -7.74 -11.43 9.39
N ARG A 14 -8.32 -12.63 9.37
CA ARG A 14 -7.98 -13.75 8.50
C ARG A 14 -8.27 -13.41 7.03
N PHE A 15 -7.47 -12.54 6.46
CA PHE A 15 -7.45 -12.28 5.02
C PHE A 15 -6.63 -13.40 4.38
N THR A 16 -7.26 -14.54 4.12
CA THR A 16 -6.63 -15.61 3.36
C THR A 16 -6.38 -15.11 1.94
N ILE A 17 -5.17 -14.64 1.67
CA ILE A 17 -4.59 -14.79 0.33
C ILE A 17 -4.59 -16.30 0.09
N THR A 18 -5.33 -16.76 -0.91
CA THR A 18 -5.33 -18.16 -1.36
C THR A 18 -3.90 -18.70 -1.34
N ALA A 19 -3.68 -19.81 -0.64
CA ALA A 19 -2.36 -20.39 -0.44
C ALA A 19 -1.64 -20.57 -1.79
N MET A 20 -0.55 -19.84 -2.00
CA MET A 20 0.35 -20.05 -3.14
C MET A 20 1.17 -21.32 -2.88
N SER A 21 1.06 -22.24 -3.82
CA SER A 21 1.79 -23.49 -3.88
C SER A 21 3.24 -23.20 -4.31
N GLN A 22 4.20 -23.79 -3.59
CA GLN A 22 5.67 -23.67 -3.72
C GLN A 22 6.30 -22.44 -3.04
N ALA A 23 7.10 -22.72 -1.99
CA ALA A 23 7.98 -21.73 -1.39
C ALA A 23 9.16 -21.46 -2.34
N LEU A 24 9.19 -20.28 -2.95
CA LEU A 24 10.37 -19.79 -3.67
C LEU A 24 11.44 -19.38 -2.65
N PRO A 25 12.74 -19.62 -2.93
CA PRO A 25 13.80 -19.01 -2.14
C PRO A 25 13.66 -17.48 -2.22
N LEU A 26 13.56 -16.83 -1.07
CA LEU A 26 13.49 -15.38 -0.94
C LEU A 26 14.78 -14.87 -0.29
N PRO A 27 15.49 -13.92 -0.90
CA PRO A 27 15.30 -13.39 -2.25
C PRO A 27 15.81 -14.36 -3.35
N PRO A 28 15.48 -14.15 -4.63
CA PRO A 28 15.97 -15.00 -5.71
C PRO A 28 17.51 -14.97 -5.81
N PRO A 29 18.17 -16.06 -6.26
CA PRO A 29 19.63 -16.09 -6.40
C PRO A 29 20.17 -14.89 -7.19
N GLY A 30 21.21 -14.24 -6.65
CA GLY A 30 21.84 -13.07 -7.27
C GLY A 30 21.19 -11.72 -6.94
N PHE A 31 20.02 -11.70 -6.30
CA PHE A 31 19.35 -10.45 -5.89
C PHE A 31 20.19 -9.63 -4.91
N ASP A 32 20.78 -10.27 -3.90
CA ASP A 32 21.61 -9.59 -2.91
C ASP A 32 22.94 -9.04 -3.46
N ALA A 33 23.32 -9.43 -4.69
CA ALA A 33 24.51 -8.90 -5.36
C ALA A 33 24.22 -7.60 -6.13
N LEU A 34 22.94 -7.25 -6.32
CA LEU A 34 22.51 -6.02 -6.95
C LEU A 34 22.68 -4.83 -5.99
N SER A 35 22.97 -3.66 -6.54
CA SER A 35 22.84 -2.39 -5.82
C SER A 35 21.39 -2.16 -5.41
N VAL A 36 21.16 -1.28 -4.43
CA VAL A 36 19.79 -0.97 -3.95
C VAL A 36 18.91 -0.45 -5.08
N ASP A 37 19.45 0.39 -5.96
CA ASP A 37 18.72 0.93 -7.11
C ASP A 37 18.30 -0.19 -8.07
N GLU A 38 19.22 -1.11 -8.39
CA GLU A 38 18.92 -2.29 -9.22
C GLU A 38 17.92 -3.25 -8.56
N GLN A 39 17.93 -3.39 -7.24
CA GLN A 39 16.93 -4.17 -6.51
C GLN A 39 15.54 -3.55 -6.63
N ILE A 40 15.44 -2.22 -6.50
CA ILE A 40 14.18 -1.48 -6.66
C ILE A 40 13.67 -1.65 -8.09
N ASP A 41 14.52 -1.42 -9.10
CA ASP A 41 14.16 -1.57 -10.51
C ASP A 41 13.74 -3.00 -10.86
N TYR A 42 14.39 -4.00 -10.26
CA TYR A 42 14.02 -5.41 -10.42
C TYR A 42 12.63 -5.68 -9.84
N VAL A 43 12.35 -5.22 -8.62
CA VAL A 43 11.03 -5.37 -7.99
C VAL A 43 9.95 -4.65 -8.81
N GLN A 44 10.24 -3.45 -9.32
CA GLN A 44 9.32 -2.70 -10.17
C GLN A 44 9.03 -3.44 -11.48
N SER A 45 10.07 -3.98 -12.14
CA SER A 45 9.91 -4.76 -13.37
C SER A 45 9.06 -6.01 -13.17
N LEU A 46 9.24 -6.69 -12.02
CA LEU A 46 8.39 -7.82 -11.64
C LEU A 46 6.95 -7.38 -11.41
N TRP A 47 6.74 -6.23 -10.75
CA TRP A 47 5.41 -5.70 -10.50
C TRP A 47 4.71 -5.33 -11.82
N ASP A 48 5.41 -4.67 -12.75
CA ASP A 48 4.89 -4.35 -14.08
C ASP A 48 4.51 -5.63 -14.85
N HIS A 49 5.31 -6.70 -14.73
CA HIS A 49 5.00 -7.99 -15.33
C HIS A 49 3.72 -8.62 -14.78
N ILE A 50 3.52 -8.59 -13.45
CA ILE A 50 2.29 -9.08 -12.79
C ILE A 50 1.09 -8.21 -13.21
N ALA A 51 1.26 -6.89 -13.17
CA ALA A 51 0.24 -5.91 -13.48
C ALA A 51 -0.16 -5.90 -14.97
N ALA A 52 0.64 -6.51 -15.86
CA ALA A 52 0.31 -6.65 -17.28
C ALA A 52 -0.95 -7.51 -17.54
N ARG A 53 -1.41 -8.29 -16.54
CA ARG A 53 -2.61 -9.14 -16.64
C ARG A 53 -3.52 -8.94 -15.42
N PRO A 54 -4.11 -7.74 -15.27
CA PRO A 54 -4.87 -7.39 -14.07
C PRO A 54 -6.09 -8.29 -13.84
N GLU A 55 -6.65 -8.88 -14.90
CA GLU A 55 -7.78 -9.83 -14.83
C GLU A 55 -7.43 -11.14 -14.10
N GLN A 56 -6.14 -11.48 -14.00
CA GLN A 56 -5.67 -12.68 -13.31
C GLN A 56 -5.49 -12.45 -11.81
N VAL A 57 -5.52 -11.20 -11.36
CA VAL A 57 -5.42 -10.85 -9.95
C VAL A 57 -6.82 -10.92 -9.34
N PRO A 58 -7.11 -11.92 -8.48
CA PRO A 58 -8.41 -12.00 -7.85
C PRO A 58 -8.64 -10.77 -6.96
N VAL A 59 -9.88 -10.28 -6.96
CA VAL A 59 -10.33 -9.22 -6.04
C VAL A 59 -11.28 -9.88 -5.03
N PRO A 60 -10.77 -10.32 -3.86
CA PRO A 60 -11.61 -10.88 -2.81
C PRO A 60 -12.73 -9.92 -2.39
N ASP A 61 -13.87 -10.45 -1.99
CA ASP A 61 -15.03 -9.64 -1.60
C ASP A 61 -14.71 -8.67 -0.46
N TRP A 62 -13.83 -9.07 0.47
CA TRP A 62 -13.41 -8.19 1.56
C TRP A 62 -12.66 -6.94 1.09
N HIS A 63 -11.96 -6.97 -0.07
CA HIS A 63 -11.39 -5.74 -0.65
C HIS A 63 -12.51 -4.75 -0.98
N ARG A 64 -13.61 -5.24 -1.55
CA ARG A 64 -14.76 -4.43 -1.95
C ARG A 64 -15.48 -3.88 -0.73
N GLU A 65 -15.64 -4.69 0.32
CA GLU A 65 -16.26 -4.28 1.58
C GLU A 65 -15.51 -3.10 2.22
N ILE A 66 -14.17 -3.18 2.30
CA ILE A 66 -13.35 -2.08 2.82
C ILE A 66 -13.49 -0.83 1.95
N LEU A 67 -13.54 -0.97 0.62
CA LEU A 67 -13.73 0.18 -0.27
C LEU A 67 -15.10 0.85 -0.05
N VAL A 68 -16.16 0.05 0.10
CA VAL A 68 -17.51 0.55 0.40
C VAL A 68 -17.53 1.29 1.75
N GLU A 69 -16.94 0.71 2.79
CA GLU A 69 -16.85 1.31 4.13
C GLU A 69 -16.12 2.66 4.09
N ARG A 70 -14.95 2.69 3.44
CA ARG A 70 -14.12 3.91 3.35
C ARG A 70 -14.78 5.00 2.52
N LEU A 71 -15.43 4.65 1.42
CA LEU A 71 -16.17 5.62 0.61
C LEU A 71 -17.39 6.18 1.36
N ALA A 72 -18.14 5.35 2.08
CA ALA A 72 -19.25 5.82 2.90
C ALA A 72 -18.78 6.79 4.00
N THR A 73 -17.66 6.46 4.67
CA THR A 73 -17.05 7.33 5.68
C THR A 73 -16.63 8.67 5.09
N HIS A 74 -15.97 8.66 3.93
CA HIS A 74 -15.57 9.88 3.24
C HIS A 74 -16.78 10.70 2.79
N HIS A 75 -17.86 10.07 2.31
CA HIS A 75 -19.08 10.78 1.91
C HIS A 75 -19.81 11.41 3.12
N ALA A 76 -19.80 10.73 4.26
CA ALA A 76 -20.39 11.24 5.50
C ALA A 76 -19.58 12.42 6.08
N ASN A 77 -18.24 12.39 5.93
CA ASN A 77 -17.33 13.41 6.44
C ASN A 77 -16.34 13.85 5.35
N LYS A 78 -16.82 14.65 4.39
CA LYS A 78 -16.01 15.10 3.23
C LYS A 78 -14.75 15.88 3.61
N ASP A 79 -14.72 16.45 4.81
CA ASP A 79 -13.61 17.27 5.29
C ASP A 79 -12.52 16.46 6.03
N GLN A 80 -12.69 15.14 6.19
CA GLN A 80 -11.66 14.27 6.81
C GLN A 80 -10.52 13.88 5.86
N GLY A 81 -10.62 14.26 4.58
CA GLY A 81 -9.57 14.08 3.59
C GLY A 81 -8.89 15.40 3.25
N LYS A 82 -7.62 15.32 2.84
CA LYS A 82 -6.91 16.45 2.25
C LYS A 82 -6.75 16.21 0.76
N ASN A 83 -6.85 17.27 -0.04
CA ASN A 83 -6.50 17.17 -1.45
C ASN A 83 -5.02 16.74 -1.58
N TRP A 84 -4.72 15.87 -2.55
CA TRP A 84 -3.37 15.34 -2.73
C TRP A 84 -2.33 16.45 -2.94
N GLU A 85 -2.61 17.44 -3.78
CA GLU A 85 -1.69 18.55 -4.08
C GLU A 85 -1.40 19.39 -2.83
N GLU A 86 -2.43 19.61 -2.00
CA GLU A 86 -2.31 20.35 -0.75
C GLU A 86 -1.53 19.53 0.30
N PHE A 87 -1.73 18.21 0.35
CA PHE A 87 -0.95 17.32 1.21
C PHE A 87 0.52 17.26 0.79
N GLU A 88 0.79 17.07 -0.50
CA GLU A 88 2.14 17.02 -1.07
C GLU A 88 2.91 18.31 -0.75
N LYS A 89 2.28 19.47 -0.98
CA LYS A 89 2.88 20.78 -0.68
C LYS A 89 3.30 20.90 0.80
N ASP A 90 2.42 20.49 1.72
CA ASP A 90 2.71 20.57 3.15
C ASP A 90 3.81 19.58 3.55
N LEU A 91 3.80 18.37 2.98
CA LEU A 91 4.83 17.37 3.20
C LEU A 91 6.19 17.85 2.70
N THR A 92 6.28 18.41 1.49
CA THR A 92 7.53 18.96 0.95
C THR A 92 8.05 20.10 1.82
N LYS A 93 7.16 20.97 2.30
CA LYS A 93 7.51 22.04 3.23
C LYS A 93 8.11 21.47 4.52
N GLU A 94 7.44 20.52 5.17
CA GLU A 94 7.94 19.88 6.40
C GLU A 94 9.31 19.21 6.18
N LEU A 95 9.50 18.50 5.06
CA LEU A 95 10.78 17.86 4.73
C LEU A 95 11.92 18.89 4.53
N SER A 96 11.62 20.04 3.94
CA SER A 96 12.62 21.11 3.74
C SER A 96 13.05 21.76 5.06
N GLU A 97 12.10 21.96 5.99
CA GLU A 97 12.35 22.53 7.31
C GLU A 97 13.13 21.57 8.22
N ARG A 98 12.98 20.25 8.02
CA ARG A 98 13.72 19.21 8.78
C ARG A 98 15.17 19.01 8.31
N THR A 99 15.47 19.38 7.07
CA THR A 99 16.78 19.15 6.45
C THR A 99 17.70 20.37 6.58
N THR A 100 17.19 21.48 7.14
CA THR A 100 17.92 22.72 7.43
C THR A 100 18.28 22.79 8.92
#